data_AF-A0A9D6HPC1-F1
#
_entry.id   AF-A0A9D6HPC1-F1
#
_cell.length_a   1.000
_cell.length_b   1.000
_cell.length_c   1.000
_cell.angle_alpha   90.00
_cell.angle_beta   90.00
_cell.angle_gamma   90.00
#
_symmetry.space_group_name_H-M   'P 1'
#
loop_
_entity.id
_entity.type
_entity.pdbx_description
1 polymer ?
#
loop_
_entity_poly.entity_id
_entity_poly.type
_entity_poly.pdbx_seq_one_letter_code
_entity_poly.pdbx_strand_id
1 'polypeptide(L)'
;MRHPSDHDGLRVNAVTGTQVAFFGFDLAPAKRPSFRGFGFRRFDHVEGETVWLRGMKTFEKTEPHPAKGETFSTRHHPIQSFQWADYSVKPGRDYTYTIVALYGDPADLDPRIAVDVPVTTEVETGPAHSAFFNRGSVATQEYARRFQNEPPSKAGPGAYEWLSRGLLEALVAFLDRAAAGWSIHGAVYEFQWPAALAAVRRARQRGAAVKVLFDDIEAYDGQGKPQGPWKKNREAIAKAKIKSLCKGRKKGKLMHNKFFVLSQNGQPRAVWTGSTN
;
A
#
# COMPACT_ATOMS: atom_id res chain seq x y z
N MET A 1 8.20 -14.46 -1.18
CA MET A 1 7.91 -15.56 -2.14
C MET A 1 8.52 -15.21 -3.49
N ARG A 2 9.38 -16.04 -4.09
CA ARG A 2 9.98 -15.78 -5.41
C ARG A 2 9.60 -16.92 -6.34
N HIS A 3 9.07 -16.60 -7.52
CA HIS A 3 8.55 -17.58 -8.46
C HIS A 3 9.30 -17.40 -9.79
N PRO A 4 10.42 -18.12 -9.99
CA PRO A 4 11.10 -18.15 -11.26
C PRO A 4 10.33 -19.02 -12.26
N SER A 5 10.30 -18.61 -13.52
CA SER A 5 9.80 -19.41 -14.63
C SER A 5 10.62 -19.09 -15.87
N ASP A 6 10.91 -20.10 -16.68
CA ASP A 6 11.67 -19.98 -17.92
C ASP A 6 10.98 -20.84 -18.98
N HIS A 7 10.75 -20.25 -20.15
CA HIS A 7 10.33 -20.99 -21.33
C HIS A 7 10.86 -20.32 -22.60
N ASP A 8 11.54 -21.10 -23.44
CA ASP A 8 12.07 -20.68 -24.75
C ASP A 8 12.86 -19.35 -24.73
N GLY A 9 13.64 -19.13 -23.68
CA GLY A 9 14.46 -17.92 -23.52
C GLY A 9 13.72 -16.69 -22.99
N LEU A 10 12.43 -16.81 -22.65
CA LEU A 10 11.72 -15.85 -21.80
C LEU A 10 11.84 -16.28 -20.34
N ARG A 11 12.47 -15.44 -19.52
CA ARG A 11 12.62 -15.62 -18.08
C ARG A 11 11.75 -14.64 -17.33
N VAL A 12 11.05 -15.11 -16.31
CA VAL A 12 10.23 -14.30 -15.42
C VAL A 12 10.58 -14.66 -13.99
N ASN A 13 10.69 -13.64 -13.14
CA ASN A 13 10.75 -13.79 -11.70
C ASN A 13 9.66 -12.94 -11.08
N ALA A 14 8.69 -13.59 -10.44
CA ALA A 14 7.63 -12.91 -9.73
C ALA A 14 7.91 -12.85 -8.21
N VAL A 15 7.59 -11.72 -7.61
CA VAL A 15 7.58 -11.50 -6.16
C VAL A 15 6.21 -10.98 -5.77
N THR A 16 5.50 -11.75 -4.95
CA THR A 16 4.18 -11.37 -4.44
C THR A 16 4.30 -10.77 -3.04
N GLY A 17 3.47 -9.76 -2.79
CA GLY A 17 3.10 -9.31 -1.45
C GLY A 17 1.62 -9.62 -1.19
N THR A 18 1.00 -8.86 -0.29
CA THR A 18 -0.42 -9.02 0.05
C THR A 18 -1.36 -8.50 -1.04
N GLN A 19 -1.00 -7.42 -1.72
CA GLN A 19 -1.86 -6.75 -2.71
C GLN A 19 -1.08 -6.29 -3.96
N VAL A 20 0.12 -6.83 -4.17
CA VAL A 20 0.96 -6.53 -5.34
C VAL A 20 1.63 -7.81 -5.81
N ALA A 21 1.65 -8.05 -7.11
CA ALA A 21 2.56 -8.99 -7.75
C ALA A 21 3.55 -8.19 -8.62
N PHE A 22 4.83 -8.25 -8.27
CA PHE A 22 5.92 -7.60 -9.00
C PHE A 22 6.62 -8.63 -9.88
N PHE A 23 6.95 -8.25 -11.10
CA PHE A 23 7.59 -9.12 -12.08
C PHE A 23 8.87 -8.46 -12.57
N GLY A 24 9.98 -9.19 -12.52
CA GLY A 24 11.16 -8.93 -13.32
C GLY A 24 11.23 -9.95 -14.46
N PHE A 25 11.69 -9.52 -15.63
CA PHE A 25 11.71 -10.38 -16.80
C PHE A 25 12.94 -10.12 -17.66
N ASP A 26 13.33 -11.14 -18.44
CA ASP A 26 14.40 -11.09 -19.42
C ASP A 26 13.99 -11.91 -20.65
N LEU A 27 14.50 -11.51 -21.81
CA LEU A 27 14.28 -12.21 -23.07
C LEU A 27 15.64 -12.41 -23.74
N ALA A 28 15.97 -13.66 -24.07
CA ALA A 28 17.23 -14.04 -24.68
C ALA A 28 17.51 -13.21 -25.96
N PRO A 29 18.75 -12.76 -26.21
CA PRO A 29 19.08 -11.92 -27.36
C PRO A 29 18.56 -12.45 -28.71
N ALA A 30 18.68 -13.76 -28.94
CA ALA A 30 18.22 -14.41 -30.17
C ALA A 30 16.70 -14.35 -30.38
N LYS A 31 15.92 -14.08 -29.33
CA LYS A 31 14.45 -14.01 -29.35
C LYS A 31 13.92 -12.57 -29.45
N ARG A 32 14.79 -11.56 -29.49
CA ARG A 32 14.41 -10.13 -29.56
C ARG A 32 14.06 -9.59 -30.95
N PRO A 33 14.49 -10.18 -32.09
CA PRO A 33 14.10 -9.67 -33.40
C PRO A 33 12.57 -9.55 -33.51
N SER A 34 12.10 -8.36 -33.92
CA SER A 34 10.67 -8.00 -34.04
C SER A 34 9.86 -8.04 -32.73
N PHE A 35 10.50 -8.15 -31.57
CA PHE A 35 9.82 -8.10 -30.26
C PHE A 35 9.21 -6.71 -30.00
N ARG A 36 8.01 -6.70 -29.41
CA ARG A 36 7.23 -5.48 -29.16
C ARG A 36 6.86 -5.26 -27.70
N GLY A 37 6.96 -6.27 -26.84
CA GLY A 37 6.74 -6.15 -25.41
C GLY A 37 6.05 -7.38 -24.82
N PHE A 38 5.75 -7.32 -23.52
CA PHE A 38 5.12 -8.40 -22.79
C PHE A 38 3.63 -8.14 -22.53
N GLY A 39 2.78 -9.05 -22.99
CA GLY A 39 1.37 -9.13 -22.62
C GLY A 39 1.20 -9.92 -21.32
N PHE A 40 0.22 -9.54 -20.50
CA PHE A 40 -0.06 -10.18 -19.22
C PHE A 40 -1.52 -10.66 -19.18
N ARG A 41 -1.71 -11.98 -19.11
CA ARG A 41 -3.00 -12.59 -18.82
C ARG A 41 -2.95 -13.17 -17.41
N ARG A 42 -3.99 -12.94 -16.61
CA ARG A 42 -4.08 -13.43 -15.23
C ARG A 42 -5.34 -14.26 -15.06
N PHE A 43 -5.20 -15.42 -14.44
CA PHE A 43 -6.28 -16.28 -13.97
C PHE A 43 -6.35 -16.22 -12.44
N ASP A 44 -7.52 -15.84 -11.89
CA ASP A 44 -7.82 -15.94 -10.45
C ASP A 44 -8.46 -17.30 -10.18
N HIS A 45 -7.77 -18.17 -9.42
CA HIS A 45 -8.24 -19.55 -9.18
C HIS A 45 -9.47 -19.62 -8.27
N VAL A 46 -9.76 -18.57 -7.50
CA VAL A 46 -10.94 -18.54 -6.62
C VAL A 46 -12.15 -17.97 -7.34
N GLU A 47 -11.96 -16.94 -8.17
CA GLU A 47 -13.07 -16.32 -8.92
C GLU A 47 -13.33 -17.01 -10.27
N GLY A 48 -12.41 -17.88 -10.72
CA GLY A 48 -12.50 -18.55 -12.02
C GLY A 48 -12.40 -17.59 -13.20
N GLU A 49 -11.84 -16.39 -13.00
CA GLU A 49 -11.81 -15.32 -13.99
C GLU A 49 -10.45 -15.25 -14.69
N THR A 50 -10.46 -15.19 -16.02
CA THR A 50 -9.28 -14.86 -16.83
C THR A 50 -9.40 -13.46 -17.41
N VAL A 51 -8.42 -12.61 -17.16
CA VAL A 51 -8.36 -11.24 -17.71
C VAL A 51 -7.02 -10.96 -18.37
N TRP A 52 -7.03 -10.15 -19.42
CA TRP A 52 -5.83 -9.45 -19.86
C TRP A 52 -5.66 -8.19 -19.02
N LEU A 53 -4.51 -8.08 -18.38
CA LEU A 53 -4.19 -6.90 -17.57
C LEU A 53 -4.02 -5.69 -18.48
N ARG A 54 -4.19 -4.51 -17.88
CA ARG A 54 -4.25 -3.25 -18.62
C ARG A 54 -3.13 -2.32 -18.18
N GLY A 55 -2.60 -1.55 -19.14
CA GLY A 55 -1.63 -0.48 -18.95
C GLY A 55 -2.18 0.85 -19.47
N MET A 56 -1.37 1.91 -19.43
CA MET A 56 -1.76 3.26 -19.92
C MET A 56 -0.97 3.70 -21.16
N LYS A 57 0.05 2.94 -21.56
CA LYS A 57 0.84 3.23 -22.76
C LYS A 57 0.23 2.52 -23.95
N THR A 58 0.29 3.16 -25.11
CA THR A 58 -0.21 2.63 -26.36
C THR A 58 0.85 2.69 -27.45
N PHE A 59 0.59 2.00 -28.56
CA PHE A 59 1.31 2.24 -29.80
C PHE A 59 0.58 3.34 -30.55
N GLU A 60 1.33 4.35 -31.00
CA GLU A 60 0.79 5.47 -31.77
C GLU A 60 0.01 5.00 -33.01
N LYS A 61 0.49 3.94 -33.68
CA LYS A 61 -0.15 3.38 -34.88
C LYS A 61 -1.61 2.95 -34.68
N THR A 62 -1.93 2.42 -33.50
CA THR A 62 -3.25 1.85 -33.19
C THR A 62 -4.08 2.75 -32.28
N GLU A 63 -3.42 3.55 -31.46
CA GLU A 63 -4.08 4.49 -30.55
C GLU A 63 -3.16 5.73 -30.38
N PRO A 64 -3.24 6.68 -31.33
CA PRO A 64 -2.37 7.86 -31.37
C PRO A 64 -2.73 8.90 -30.31
N HIS A 65 -3.98 8.91 -29.82
CA HIS A 65 -4.50 9.99 -28.98
C HIS A 65 -5.30 9.44 -27.78
N PRO A 66 -4.66 8.60 -26.92
CA PRO A 66 -5.35 8.02 -25.77
C PRO A 66 -5.84 9.11 -24.81
N ALA A 67 -7.09 8.98 -24.37
CA ALA A 67 -7.65 9.92 -23.40
C ALA A 67 -6.94 9.79 -22.04
N LYS A 68 -6.87 10.90 -21.29
CA LYS A 68 -6.21 10.92 -19.97
C LYS A 68 -6.90 9.95 -19.01
N GLY A 69 -6.14 9.01 -18.47
CA GLY A 69 -6.61 8.03 -17.49
C GLY A 69 -7.29 6.81 -18.10
N GLU A 70 -7.38 6.73 -19.44
CA GLU A 70 -7.77 5.51 -20.12
C GLU A 70 -6.70 4.43 -19.93
N THR A 71 -7.14 3.17 -19.92
CA THR A 71 -6.26 2.02 -19.84
C THR A 71 -6.54 1.10 -21.00
N PHE A 72 -5.54 0.34 -21.43
CA PHE A 72 -5.59 -0.48 -22.63
C PHE A 72 -5.07 -1.88 -22.33
N SER A 73 -5.66 -2.88 -22.97
CA SER A 73 -5.27 -4.28 -22.78
C SER A 73 -3.81 -4.51 -23.20
N THR A 74 -3.04 -5.18 -22.34
CA THR A 74 -1.66 -5.57 -22.63
C THR A 74 -1.54 -6.60 -23.76
N ARG A 75 -2.66 -7.20 -24.19
CA ARG A 75 -2.72 -8.03 -25.40
C ARG A 75 -2.41 -7.22 -26.66
N HIS A 76 -2.86 -5.96 -26.71
CA HIS A 76 -2.73 -5.08 -27.88
C HIS A 76 -1.69 -3.97 -27.65
N HIS A 77 -1.47 -3.60 -26.38
CA HIS A 77 -0.50 -2.60 -25.98
C HIS A 77 0.43 -3.18 -24.89
N PRO A 78 1.38 -4.05 -25.28
CA PRO A 78 2.21 -4.77 -24.35
C PRO A 78 3.13 -3.86 -23.54
N ILE A 79 3.57 -4.38 -22.39
CA ILE A 79 4.50 -3.69 -21.51
C ILE A 79 5.90 -3.69 -22.13
N GLN A 80 6.41 -2.50 -22.40
CA GLN A 80 7.77 -2.25 -22.92
C GLN A 80 8.70 -1.83 -21.77
N SER A 81 8.96 -2.77 -20.87
CA SER A 81 9.86 -2.62 -19.71
C SER A 81 10.57 -3.96 -19.49
N PHE A 82 11.42 -4.08 -18.48
CA PHE A 82 11.89 -5.37 -17.94
C PHE A 82 11.41 -5.60 -16.49
N GLN A 83 10.60 -4.68 -15.99
CA GLN A 83 9.92 -4.80 -14.71
C GLN A 83 8.52 -4.18 -14.79
N TRP A 84 7.55 -4.82 -14.13
CA TRP A 84 6.18 -4.35 -14.06
C TRP A 84 5.47 -4.93 -12.84
N ALA A 85 4.39 -4.30 -12.40
CA ALA A 85 3.66 -4.76 -11.23
C ALA A 85 2.15 -4.65 -11.42
N ASP A 86 1.45 -5.68 -10.95
CA ASP A 86 0.00 -5.73 -10.83
C ASP A 86 -0.39 -5.36 -9.39
N TYR A 87 -1.10 -4.25 -9.22
CA TYR A 87 -1.56 -3.72 -7.93
C TYR A 87 -3.02 -4.10 -7.62
N SER A 88 -3.60 -5.03 -8.37
CA SER A 88 -5.02 -5.43 -8.27
C SER A 88 -5.25 -6.83 -7.70
N VAL A 89 -4.18 -7.52 -7.30
CA VAL A 89 -4.28 -8.84 -6.64
C VAL A 89 -4.85 -8.70 -5.23
N LYS A 90 -5.55 -9.76 -4.79
CA LYS A 90 -6.17 -9.86 -3.46
C LYS A 90 -5.27 -10.68 -2.53
N PRO A 91 -5.26 -10.42 -1.20
CA PRO A 91 -4.44 -11.19 -0.25
C PRO A 91 -4.83 -12.66 -0.15
N GLY A 92 -3.86 -13.53 0.14
CA GLY A 92 -4.08 -14.96 0.40
C GLY A 92 -4.71 -15.72 -0.77
N ARG A 93 -4.42 -15.29 -1.99
CA ARG A 93 -5.04 -15.75 -3.22
C ARG A 93 -4.03 -16.36 -4.19
N ASP A 94 -4.43 -17.46 -4.81
CA ASP A 94 -3.69 -18.11 -5.88
C ASP A 94 -4.06 -17.52 -7.25
N TYR A 95 -3.03 -17.25 -8.04
CA TYR A 95 -3.15 -16.75 -9.42
C TYR A 95 -2.22 -17.53 -10.35
N THR A 96 -2.61 -17.66 -11.62
CA THR A 96 -1.66 -17.99 -12.69
C THR A 96 -1.55 -16.81 -13.65
N TYR A 97 -0.33 -16.33 -13.85
CA TYR A 97 -0.04 -15.32 -14.88
C TYR A 97 0.53 -16.00 -16.12
N THR A 98 -0.11 -15.85 -17.27
CA THR A 98 0.50 -16.17 -18.56
C THR A 98 1.17 -14.89 -19.10
N ILE A 99 2.50 -14.87 -19.11
CA ILE A 99 3.29 -13.78 -19.69
C ILE A 99 3.61 -14.13 -21.13
N VAL A 100 3.21 -13.26 -22.07
CA VAL A 100 3.31 -13.51 -23.51
C VAL A 100 4.21 -12.48 -24.17
N ALA A 101 5.29 -12.92 -24.81
CA ALA A 101 6.10 -12.08 -25.67
C ALA A 101 5.37 -11.86 -27.02
N LEU A 102 5.07 -10.61 -27.31
CA LEU A 102 4.33 -10.17 -28.49
C LEU A 102 5.29 -9.56 -29.52
N TYR A 103 5.04 -9.84 -30.80
CA TYR A 103 5.95 -9.55 -31.91
C TYR A 103 5.23 -8.88 -33.09
N GLY A 104 6.01 -8.33 -34.01
CA GLY A 104 5.51 -7.95 -35.34
C GLY A 104 4.95 -6.53 -35.41
N ASP A 105 3.86 -6.37 -36.16
CA ASP A 105 3.21 -5.09 -36.40
C ASP A 105 2.34 -4.70 -35.19
N PRO A 106 2.44 -3.48 -34.65
CA PRO A 106 1.55 -3.00 -33.60
C PRO A 106 0.04 -3.17 -33.86
N ALA A 107 -0.39 -3.16 -35.13
CA ALA A 107 -1.79 -3.36 -35.51
C ALA A 107 -2.22 -4.83 -35.58
N ASP A 108 -1.27 -5.76 -35.62
CA ASP A 108 -1.49 -7.20 -35.71
C ASP A 108 -0.36 -7.96 -34.99
N LEU A 109 -0.39 -7.87 -33.66
CA LEU A 109 0.66 -8.46 -32.82
C LEU A 109 0.56 -9.98 -32.79
N ASP A 110 1.71 -10.62 -33.01
CA ASP A 110 1.88 -12.07 -33.05
C ASP A 110 2.40 -12.60 -31.69
N PRO A 111 1.60 -13.37 -30.93
CA PRO A 111 2.03 -13.99 -29.68
C PRO A 111 2.87 -15.24 -29.94
N ARG A 112 4.17 -15.20 -29.63
CA ARG A 112 5.09 -16.30 -29.97
C ARG A 112 5.57 -17.14 -28.80
N ILE A 113 5.93 -16.49 -27.70
CA ILE A 113 6.50 -17.17 -26.53
C ILE A 113 5.61 -16.83 -25.34
N ALA A 114 5.18 -17.85 -24.63
CA ALA A 114 4.40 -17.70 -23.41
C ALA A 114 5.02 -18.50 -22.27
N VAL A 115 4.93 -17.98 -21.06
CA VAL A 115 5.30 -18.70 -19.84
C VAL A 115 4.21 -18.50 -18.80
N ASP A 116 3.78 -19.60 -18.18
CA ASP A 116 2.86 -19.56 -17.05
C ASP A 116 3.64 -19.46 -15.74
N VAL A 117 3.22 -18.53 -14.91
CA VAL A 117 3.84 -18.20 -13.62
C VAL A 117 2.77 -18.35 -12.54
N PRO A 118 2.67 -19.52 -11.89
CA PRO A 118 1.80 -19.70 -10.75
C PRO A 118 2.36 -18.94 -9.54
N VAL A 119 1.50 -18.17 -8.88
CA VAL A 119 1.87 -17.38 -7.71
C VAL A 119 0.80 -17.46 -6.63
N THR A 120 1.22 -17.33 -5.39
CA THR A 120 0.34 -17.16 -4.24
C THR A 120 0.66 -15.82 -3.58
N THR A 121 -0.35 -15.01 -3.34
CA THR A 121 -0.18 -13.74 -2.60
C THR A 121 -0.15 -14.00 -1.10
N GLU A 122 0.55 -13.13 -0.37
CA GLU A 122 0.62 -13.24 1.08
C GLU A 122 -0.73 -12.92 1.73
N VAL A 123 -1.03 -13.55 2.88
CA VAL A 123 -2.21 -13.23 3.66
C VAL A 123 -2.07 -11.85 4.32
N GLU A 124 -3.17 -11.13 4.46
CA GLU A 124 -3.15 -9.77 5.03
C GLU A 124 -2.76 -9.75 6.51
N THR A 125 -3.22 -10.75 7.28
CA THR A 125 -2.84 -10.94 8.68
C THR A 125 -2.17 -12.30 8.85
N GLY A 126 -0.86 -12.28 9.08
CA GLY A 126 -0.07 -13.48 9.32
C GLY A 126 -0.12 -13.95 10.78
N PRO A 127 0.33 -15.18 11.06
CA PRO A 127 0.25 -15.78 12.40
C PRO A 127 1.16 -15.09 13.44
N ALA A 128 2.33 -14.58 13.00
CA ALA A 128 3.30 -13.91 13.86
C ALA A 128 3.51 -12.43 13.51
N HIS A 129 3.59 -12.13 12.21
CA HIS A 129 3.82 -10.78 11.68
C HIS A 129 2.79 -10.44 10.61
N SER A 130 2.45 -9.16 10.52
CA SER A 130 1.58 -8.62 9.47
C SER A 130 2.18 -7.29 9.01
N ALA A 131 2.21 -7.08 7.70
CA ALA A 131 2.80 -5.89 7.08
C ALA A 131 1.73 -5.12 6.30
N PHE A 132 1.51 -3.87 6.68
CA PHE A 132 0.51 -3.00 6.09
C PHE A 132 1.19 -1.81 5.44
N PHE A 133 0.78 -1.47 4.23
CA PHE A 133 1.31 -0.34 3.47
C PHE A 133 0.15 0.51 2.96
N ASN A 134 0.16 1.81 3.26
CA ASN A 134 -0.72 2.75 2.60
C ASN A 134 -0.29 2.97 1.15
N ARG A 135 -1.17 3.54 0.31
CA ARG A 135 -0.80 4.02 -1.02
C ARG A 135 -0.05 5.34 -0.86
N GLY A 136 1.27 5.30 -1.05
CA GLY A 136 2.19 6.36 -0.64
C GLY A 136 2.16 7.67 -1.43
N SER A 137 1.38 7.79 -2.52
CA SER A 137 1.33 9.04 -3.29
C SER A 137 -0.04 9.33 -3.89
N VAL A 138 -0.58 10.48 -3.51
CA VAL A 138 -1.73 11.12 -4.16
C VAL A 138 -1.43 11.56 -5.60
N ALA A 139 -0.16 11.61 -6.01
CA ALA A 139 0.24 11.97 -7.37
C ALA A 139 0.32 10.76 -8.32
N THR A 140 -0.18 9.60 -7.92
CA THR A 140 -0.25 8.43 -8.82
C THR A 140 -1.32 8.65 -9.90
N GLN A 141 -1.09 8.09 -11.09
CA GLN A 141 -2.09 8.18 -12.17
C GLN A 141 -3.42 7.52 -11.77
N GLU A 142 -3.39 6.47 -10.96
CA GLU A 142 -4.61 5.84 -10.46
C GLU A 142 -5.38 6.72 -9.46
N TYR A 143 -4.69 7.48 -8.62
CA TYR A 143 -5.36 8.49 -7.78
C TYR A 143 -5.95 9.60 -8.65
N ALA A 144 -5.19 10.11 -9.62
CA ALA A 144 -5.68 11.13 -10.55
C ALA A 144 -6.93 10.67 -11.33
N ARG A 145 -6.97 9.40 -11.74
CA ARG A 145 -8.11 8.80 -12.44
C ARG A 145 -9.34 8.67 -11.55
N ARG A 146 -9.16 8.25 -10.29
CA ARG A 146 -10.27 8.02 -9.34
C ARG A 146 -10.82 9.29 -8.71
N PHE A 147 -9.94 10.22 -8.39
CA PHE A 147 -10.24 11.38 -7.55
C PHE A 147 -9.89 12.70 -8.23
N GLN A 148 -9.71 12.69 -9.56
CA GLN A 148 -9.43 13.87 -10.38
C GLN A 148 -8.18 14.65 -9.95
N ASN A 149 -7.27 13.98 -9.23
CA ASN A 149 -6.07 14.56 -8.63
C ASN A 149 -6.37 15.69 -7.62
N GLU A 150 -7.58 15.74 -7.08
CA GLU A 150 -7.95 16.66 -6.01
C GLU A 150 -7.25 16.26 -4.71
N PRO A 151 -6.83 17.24 -3.87
CA PRO A 151 -6.35 16.95 -2.52
C PRO A 151 -7.36 16.06 -1.77
N PRO A 152 -6.92 15.06 -0.98
CA PRO A 152 -7.84 14.17 -0.27
C PRO A 152 -8.88 14.90 0.60
N SER A 153 -8.51 16.06 1.15
CA SER A 153 -9.41 16.92 1.92
C SER A 153 -10.59 17.49 1.11
N LYS A 154 -10.46 17.55 -0.22
CA LYS A 154 -11.52 17.95 -1.17
C LYS A 154 -12.21 16.76 -1.81
N ALA A 155 -11.45 15.72 -2.17
CA ALA A 155 -11.99 14.49 -2.75
C ALA A 155 -12.90 13.69 -1.78
N GLY A 156 -12.74 13.93 -0.48
CA GLY A 156 -13.62 13.38 0.55
C GLY A 156 -13.16 12.04 1.13
N PRO A 157 -13.98 11.41 1.98
CA PRO A 157 -13.60 10.22 2.76
C PRO A 157 -13.08 9.04 1.91
N GLY A 158 -13.68 8.80 0.74
CA GLY A 158 -13.27 7.70 -0.15
C GLY A 158 -11.82 7.81 -0.64
N ALA A 159 -11.27 9.02 -0.74
CA ALA A 159 -9.85 9.21 -1.07
C ALA A 159 -8.95 8.73 0.07
N TYR A 160 -9.29 9.05 1.32
CA TYR A 160 -8.54 8.58 2.48
C TYR A 160 -8.66 7.07 2.70
N GLU A 161 -9.86 6.50 2.50
CA GLU A 161 -10.07 5.04 2.57
C GLU A 161 -9.22 4.31 1.52
N TRP A 162 -9.23 4.80 0.28
CA TRP A 162 -8.39 4.25 -0.77
C TRP A 162 -6.89 4.41 -0.47
N LEU A 163 -6.46 5.56 0.04
CA LEU A 163 -5.06 5.76 0.42
C LEU A 163 -4.65 4.89 1.62
N SER A 164 -5.54 4.67 2.59
CA SER A 164 -5.28 3.86 3.79
C SER A 164 -4.81 2.46 3.42
N ARG A 165 -5.49 1.81 2.46
CA ARG A 165 -5.17 0.46 2.01
C ARG A 165 -5.04 -0.53 3.19
N GLY A 166 -5.98 -0.48 4.12
CA GLY A 166 -6.02 -1.37 5.29
C GLY A 166 -5.09 -0.97 6.44
N LEU A 167 -4.20 0.02 6.26
CA LEU A 167 -3.24 0.43 7.30
C LEU A 167 -3.95 0.99 8.54
N LEU A 168 -4.90 1.91 8.35
CA LEU A 168 -5.65 2.50 9.46
C LEU A 168 -6.51 1.46 10.16
N GLU A 169 -7.18 0.63 9.37
CA GLU A 169 -8.08 -0.43 9.82
C GLU A 169 -7.31 -1.43 10.69
N ALA A 170 -6.12 -1.84 10.25
CA ALA A 170 -5.22 -2.71 11.00
C ALA A 170 -4.69 -2.06 12.29
N LEU A 171 -4.32 -0.78 12.27
CA LEU A 171 -3.93 -0.06 13.49
C LEU A 171 -5.08 0.02 14.50
N VAL A 172 -6.29 0.31 14.02
CA VAL A 172 -7.50 0.38 14.85
C VAL A 172 -7.79 -1.00 15.45
N ALA A 173 -7.79 -2.06 14.64
CA ALA A 173 -7.98 -3.43 15.10
C ALA A 173 -6.90 -3.85 16.11
N PHE A 174 -5.64 -3.45 15.88
CA PHE A 174 -4.55 -3.67 16.83
C PHE A 174 -4.86 -3.04 18.19
N LEU A 175 -5.21 -1.75 18.23
CA LEU A 175 -5.56 -1.04 19.47
C LEU A 175 -6.84 -1.60 20.11
N ASP A 176 -7.78 -2.09 19.29
CA ASP A 176 -9.06 -2.60 19.75
C ASP A 176 -8.97 -3.94 20.51
N ARG A 177 -7.85 -4.64 20.43
CA ARG A 177 -7.54 -5.83 21.26
C ARG A 177 -7.50 -5.53 22.76
N ALA A 178 -7.17 -4.30 23.16
CA ALA A 178 -6.98 -3.96 24.57
C ALA A 178 -8.31 -3.75 25.31
N ALA A 179 -8.45 -4.41 26.45
CA ALA A 179 -9.57 -4.30 27.39
C ALA A 179 -9.06 -4.31 28.85
N ALA A 180 -9.94 -4.55 29.84
CA ALA A 180 -9.53 -4.76 31.23
C ALA A 180 -8.40 -5.82 31.33
N GLY A 181 -7.39 -5.56 32.18
CA GLY A 181 -6.18 -6.38 32.28
C GLY A 181 -5.11 -6.11 31.21
N TRP A 182 -5.41 -5.29 30.19
CA TRP A 182 -4.44 -4.85 29.19
C TRP A 182 -3.90 -3.45 29.47
N SER A 183 -2.71 -3.17 28.92
CA SER A 183 -2.15 -1.83 28.84
C SER A 183 -1.65 -1.49 27.44
N ILE A 184 -1.86 -0.23 27.03
CA ILE A 184 -1.31 0.37 25.82
C ILE A 184 -0.24 1.39 26.21
N HIS A 185 0.98 1.21 25.69
CA HIS A 185 2.05 2.20 25.74
C HIS A 185 2.39 2.67 24.33
N GLY A 186 2.26 3.95 24.05
CA GLY A 186 2.55 4.52 22.73
C GLY A 186 3.57 5.65 22.76
N ALA A 187 4.32 5.81 21.68
CA ALA A 187 5.07 7.02 21.38
C ALA A 187 4.86 7.37 19.90
N VAL A 188 4.19 8.49 19.64
CA VAL A 188 3.70 8.87 18.32
C VAL A 188 4.09 10.32 17.98
N TYR A 189 4.78 10.50 16.85
CA TYR A 189 5.20 11.81 16.36
C TYR A 189 4.01 12.70 15.99
N GLU A 190 3.17 12.28 15.02
CA GLU A 190 1.96 13.00 14.60
C GLU A 190 0.70 12.29 15.10
N PHE A 191 0.29 12.55 16.35
CA PHE A 191 -0.87 11.91 16.95
C PHE A 191 -2.17 12.69 16.66
N GLN A 192 -2.58 12.71 15.40
CA GLN A 192 -3.60 13.63 14.89
C GLN A 192 -4.81 12.94 14.25
N TRP A 193 -4.67 11.67 13.86
CA TRP A 193 -5.70 10.99 13.07
C TRP A 193 -6.94 10.64 13.93
N PRO A 194 -8.15 11.14 13.61
CA PRO A 194 -9.32 11.01 14.48
C PRO A 194 -9.69 9.56 14.83
N ALA A 195 -9.59 8.64 13.87
CA ALA A 195 -9.92 7.23 14.09
C ALA A 195 -8.93 6.53 15.03
N ALA A 196 -7.63 6.85 14.94
CA ALA A 196 -6.62 6.30 15.84
C ALA A 196 -6.77 6.85 17.27
N LEU A 197 -7.03 8.16 17.40
CA LEU A 197 -7.34 8.81 18.68
C LEU A 197 -8.61 8.22 19.32
N ALA A 198 -9.64 7.95 18.51
CA ALA A 198 -10.86 7.31 18.95
C ALA A 198 -10.63 5.86 19.41
N ALA A 199 -9.78 5.08 18.72
CA ALA A 199 -9.42 3.73 19.13
C ALA A 199 -8.71 3.70 20.49
N VAL A 200 -7.79 4.63 20.74
CA VAL A 200 -7.16 4.83 22.06
C VAL A 200 -8.20 5.16 23.13
N ARG A 201 -9.16 6.04 22.83
CA ARG A 201 -10.27 6.34 23.75
C ARG A 201 -11.12 5.11 24.04
N ARG A 202 -11.48 4.33 23.02
CA ARG A 202 -12.27 3.09 23.17
C ARG A 202 -11.55 2.06 24.03
N ALA A 203 -10.24 1.90 23.87
CA ALA A 203 -9.45 1.02 24.73
C ALA A 203 -9.55 1.41 26.20
N ARG A 204 -9.46 2.70 26.51
CA ARG A 204 -9.67 3.19 27.88
C ARG A 204 -11.09 2.90 28.39
N GLN A 205 -12.10 3.11 27.54
CA GLN A 205 -13.51 2.83 27.88
C GLN A 205 -13.76 1.34 28.17
N ARG A 206 -13.03 0.43 27.51
CA ARG A 206 -13.04 -1.02 27.81
C ARG A 206 -12.25 -1.42 29.06
N GLY A 207 -11.67 -0.46 29.78
CA GLY A 207 -10.94 -0.71 31.03
C GLY A 207 -9.43 -0.91 30.87
N ALA A 208 -8.86 -0.76 29.67
CA ALA A 208 -7.41 -0.83 29.50
C ALA A 208 -6.70 0.37 30.19
N ALA A 209 -5.49 0.13 30.68
CA ALA A 209 -4.59 1.21 31.06
C ALA A 209 -3.94 1.80 29.81
N VAL A 210 -3.95 3.12 29.62
CA VAL A 210 -3.40 3.74 28.40
C VAL A 210 -2.47 4.90 28.75
N LYS A 211 -1.27 4.89 28.17
CA LYS A 211 -0.30 5.98 28.26
C LYS A 211 0.33 6.22 26.89
N VAL A 212 0.15 7.42 26.34
CA VAL A 212 0.70 7.79 25.03
C VAL A 212 1.59 9.03 25.16
N LEU A 213 2.84 8.89 24.73
CA LEU A 213 3.74 10.02 24.50
C LEU A 213 3.48 10.59 23.10
N PHE A 214 3.46 11.91 23.00
CA PHE A 214 3.39 12.61 21.73
C PHE A 214 4.44 13.72 21.65
N ASP A 215 4.83 14.08 20.43
CA ASP A 215 5.71 15.22 20.20
C ASP A 215 4.99 16.52 20.60
N ASP A 216 5.50 17.17 21.63
CA ASP A 216 5.00 18.42 22.20
C ASP A 216 6.13 19.46 22.30
N ILE A 217 7.11 19.35 21.40
CA ILE A 217 8.28 20.23 21.37
C ILE A 217 7.87 21.48 20.61
N GLU A 218 7.72 22.59 21.33
CA GLU A 218 7.38 23.86 20.71
C GLU A 218 8.56 24.37 19.90
N ALA A 219 8.36 24.44 18.58
CA ALA A 219 9.25 25.07 17.64
C ALA A 219 8.43 26.00 16.74
N TYR A 220 9.09 27.04 16.23
CA TYR A 220 8.50 28.04 15.34
C TYR A 220 9.46 28.29 14.17
N ASP A 221 8.92 28.53 12.98
CA ASP A 221 9.70 28.94 11.81
C ASP A 221 10.16 30.40 11.90
N GLY A 222 10.92 30.87 10.91
CA GLY A 222 11.40 32.25 10.85
C GLY A 222 10.31 33.31 10.75
N GLN A 223 9.05 32.91 10.50
CA GLN A 223 7.88 33.76 10.47
C GLN A 223 7.01 33.62 11.73
N GLY A 224 7.49 32.91 12.76
CA GLY A 224 6.78 32.70 14.01
C GLY A 224 5.61 31.71 13.90
N LYS A 225 5.50 30.93 12.82
CA LYS A 225 4.47 29.90 12.68
C LYS A 225 4.91 28.62 13.39
N PRO A 226 3.99 27.89 14.06
CA PRO A 226 4.29 26.60 14.67
C PRO A 226 4.94 25.64 13.66
N GLN A 227 6.12 25.16 14.01
CA GLN A 227 6.86 24.13 13.27
C GLN A 227 6.68 22.78 13.97
N GLY A 228 6.55 21.72 13.17
CA GLY A 228 6.33 20.36 13.68
C GLY A 228 4.88 20.12 14.13
N PRO A 229 4.61 18.98 14.79
CA PRO A 229 3.24 18.52 15.01
C PRO A 229 2.64 18.97 16.34
N TRP A 230 3.41 19.59 17.25
CA TRP A 230 3.02 19.84 18.64
C TRP A 230 1.64 20.51 18.77
N LYS A 231 1.40 21.58 18.00
CA LYS A 231 0.14 22.35 18.06
C LYS A 231 -1.03 21.49 17.59
N LYS A 232 -0.88 20.83 16.44
CA LYS A 232 -1.91 19.94 15.87
C LYS A 232 -2.18 18.73 16.76
N ASN A 233 -1.14 18.17 17.40
CA ASN A 233 -1.27 17.09 18.37
C ASN A 233 -2.13 17.55 19.57
N ARG A 234 -1.83 18.72 20.17
CA ARG A 234 -2.62 19.27 21.29
C ARG A 234 -4.09 19.45 20.92
N GLU A 235 -4.35 20.04 19.75
CA GLU A 235 -5.70 20.28 19.23
C GLU A 235 -6.45 18.96 19.03
N ALA A 236 -5.82 17.97 18.39
CA ALA A 236 -6.44 16.68 18.12
C ALA A 236 -6.70 15.87 19.40
N ILE A 237 -5.75 15.85 20.34
CA ILE A 237 -5.90 15.22 21.66
C ILE A 237 -7.04 15.85 22.46
N ALA A 238 -7.14 17.18 22.46
CA ALA A 238 -8.21 17.89 23.13
C ALA A 238 -9.57 17.55 22.52
N LYS A 239 -9.68 17.61 21.18
CA LYS A 239 -10.90 17.25 20.43
C LYS A 239 -11.33 15.80 20.69
N ALA A 240 -10.37 14.88 20.79
CA ALA A 240 -10.65 13.48 21.10
C ALA A 240 -11.02 13.22 22.57
N LYS A 241 -10.80 14.19 23.47
CA LYS A 241 -11.04 14.09 24.92
C LYS A 241 -10.17 13.01 25.59
N ILE A 242 -8.91 12.89 25.19
CA ILE A 242 -7.96 11.89 25.71
C ILE A 242 -6.75 12.48 26.43
N LYS A 243 -6.80 13.78 26.80
CA LYS A 243 -5.67 14.49 27.43
C LYS A 243 -5.09 13.75 28.65
N SER A 244 -5.94 13.14 29.49
CA SER A 244 -5.51 12.37 30.67
C SER A 244 -4.75 11.08 30.35
N LEU A 245 -4.83 10.59 29.10
CA LEU A 245 -4.11 9.41 28.62
C LEU A 245 -2.75 9.77 27.97
N CYS A 246 -2.50 11.06 27.76
CA CYS A 246 -1.39 11.54 26.96
C CYS A 246 -0.40 12.36 27.80
N LYS A 247 0.90 12.27 27.45
CA LYS A 247 1.94 13.12 28.01
C LYS A 247 2.83 13.66 26.90
N GLY A 248 2.89 14.99 26.79
CA GLY A 248 3.71 15.65 25.80
C GLY A 248 5.21 15.57 26.13
N ARG A 249 6.03 15.21 25.15
CA ARG A 249 7.49 15.37 25.24
C ARG A 249 7.83 16.79 24.83
N LYS A 250 8.30 17.60 25.79
CA LYS A 250 8.55 19.04 25.58
C LYS A 250 10.02 19.42 25.35
N LYS A 251 10.95 18.51 25.63
CA LYS A 251 12.39 18.73 25.52
C LYS A 251 13.00 17.85 24.43
N GLY A 252 13.86 18.46 23.61
CA GLY A 252 14.57 17.84 22.50
C GLY A 252 14.39 18.63 21.21
N LYS A 253 14.94 18.10 20.11
CA LYS A 253 14.72 18.64 18.75
C LYS A 253 13.51 18.00 18.07
N LEU A 254 13.28 16.71 18.31
CA LEU A 254 12.27 15.90 17.62
C LEU A 254 11.96 14.61 18.40
N MET A 255 10.69 14.18 18.42
CA MET A 255 10.24 12.87 18.87
C MET A 255 9.67 12.05 17.71
N HIS A 256 10.52 11.49 16.86
CA HIS A 256 10.10 10.85 15.61
C HIS A 256 9.60 9.39 15.77
N ASN A 257 9.15 9.00 16.95
CA ASN A 257 8.69 7.64 17.26
C ASN A 257 7.29 7.36 16.68
N LYS A 258 7.03 6.10 16.29
CA LYS A 258 5.79 5.67 15.63
C LYS A 258 5.43 4.26 16.07
N PHE A 259 5.17 4.08 17.37
CA PHE A 259 4.86 2.75 17.87
C PHE A 259 3.81 2.72 18.97
N PHE A 260 3.16 1.56 19.09
CA PHE A 260 2.33 1.16 20.22
C PHE A 260 2.73 -0.24 20.68
N VAL A 261 2.77 -0.46 21.99
CA VAL A 261 2.98 -1.76 22.62
C VAL A 261 1.72 -2.13 23.38
N LEU A 262 1.22 -3.34 23.12
CA LEU A 262 0.19 -3.98 23.93
C LEU A 262 0.84 -4.94 24.91
N SER A 263 0.49 -4.80 26.18
CA SER A 263 0.82 -5.76 27.23
C SER A 263 -0.45 -6.26 27.91
N GLN A 264 -0.45 -7.49 28.39
CA GLN A 264 -1.53 -8.08 29.17
C GLN A 264 -0.95 -8.58 30.49
N ASN A 265 -1.52 -8.13 31.62
CA ASN A 265 -1.03 -8.44 32.97
C ASN A 265 0.49 -8.16 33.13
N GLY A 266 0.95 -7.03 32.59
CA GLY A 266 2.35 -6.60 32.62
C GLY A 266 3.27 -7.25 31.56
N GLN A 267 2.81 -8.30 30.87
CA GLN A 267 3.62 -9.03 29.88
C GLN A 267 3.40 -8.48 28.46
N PRO A 268 4.44 -8.08 27.71
CA PRO A 268 4.32 -7.66 26.32
C PRO A 268 3.72 -8.75 25.43
N ARG A 269 2.76 -8.38 24.58
CA ARG A 269 2.04 -9.31 23.69
C ARG A 269 2.17 -8.95 22.22
N ALA A 270 2.23 -7.67 21.88
CA ALA A 270 2.35 -7.23 20.49
C ALA A 270 2.90 -5.81 20.40
N VAL A 271 3.54 -5.50 19.27
CA VAL A 271 4.01 -4.17 18.91
C VAL A 271 3.48 -3.78 17.54
N TRP A 272 3.02 -2.54 17.42
CA TRP A 272 2.75 -1.86 16.16
C TRP A 272 3.87 -0.86 15.94
N THR A 273 4.55 -0.89 14.80
CA THR A 273 5.60 0.07 14.46
C THR A 273 5.75 0.20 12.95
N GLY A 274 6.25 1.34 12.48
CA GLY A 274 6.47 1.59 11.05
C GLY A 274 7.05 2.97 10.77
N SER A 275 7.17 3.30 9.48
CA SER A 275 7.64 4.61 9.00
C SER A 275 6.51 5.63 8.85
N THR A 276 5.26 5.18 8.69
CA THR A 276 4.09 6.05 8.53
C THR A 276 3.69 6.72 9.85
N ASN A 277 3.42 8.02 9.77
CA ASN A 277 2.95 8.85 10.88
C ASN A 277 1.52 8.47 11.33
#